data_AF-A0A954TCW6-F1
#
_entry.id   AF-A0A954TCW6-F1
#
_cell.length_a   1.000
_cell.length_b   1.000
_cell.length_c   1.000
_cell.angle_alpha   90.00
_cell.angle_beta   90.00
_cell.angle_gamma   90.00
#
_symmetry.space_group_name_H-M   'P 1'
#
loop_
_entity.id
_entity.type
_entity.pdbx_description
1 polymer ?
#
loop_
_entity_poly.entity_id
_entity_poly.type
_entity_poly.pdbx_seq_one_letter_code
_entity_poly.pdbx_strand_id
1 'polypeptide(L)'
;MADRTFLQQLSTYRDGGNPPAGRWRFVCLTLALLALPGILVAESAKKGTGPESAGQTETGQSSAPHWAFQPVERPPVPAVRHLDQVQTPIDAFIVHRLEAAGLSLSPPASWGTLIRRLSYDLRGLPATPEETDRFLADGQ
;
A
#
# COMPACT_ATOMS: atom_id res chain seq x y z
N MET A 1 -11.09 21.83 -23.32
CA MET A 1 -11.77 20.86 -24.22
C MET A 1 -10.88 19.63 -24.30
N ALA A 2 -10.94 18.77 -23.29
CA ALA A 2 -10.07 17.58 -23.22
C ALA A 2 -10.62 16.53 -24.19
N ASP A 3 -9.82 16.20 -25.20
CA ASP A 3 -10.20 15.31 -26.28
C ASP A 3 -10.45 13.89 -25.75
N ARG A 4 -11.55 13.27 -26.18
CA ARG A 4 -12.02 11.94 -25.70
C ARG A 4 -10.96 10.85 -25.89
N THR A 5 -10.08 11.05 -26.85
CA THR A 5 -8.93 10.20 -27.16
C THR A 5 -7.95 10.06 -25.99
N PHE A 6 -7.75 11.13 -25.19
CA PHE A 6 -6.80 11.14 -24.08
C PHE A 6 -7.29 10.30 -22.90
N LEU A 7 -8.59 10.32 -22.63
CA LEU A 7 -9.21 9.53 -21.56
C LEU A 7 -9.28 8.04 -21.92
N GLN A 8 -9.45 7.71 -23.20
CA GLN A 8 -9.36 6.34 -23.67
C GLN A 8 -7.93 5.77 -23.53
N GLN A 9 -6.89 6.58 -23.76
CA GLN A 9 -5.50 6.12 -23.61
C GLN A 9 -5.11 5.88 -22.14
N LEU A 10 -5.61 6.69 -21.21
CA LEU A 10 -5.32 6.48 -19.78
C LEU A 10 -5.94 5.20 -19.22
N SER A 11 -7.12 4.80 -19.73
CA SER A 11 -7.76 3.55 -19.34
C SER A 11 -6.90 2.34 -19.71
N THR A 12 -6.32 2.31 -20.91
CA THR A 12 -5.52 1.17 -21.37
C THR A 12 -4.15 1.04 -20.70
N TYR A 13 -3.65 2.13 -20.11
CA TYR A 13 -2.38 2.11 -19.34
C TYR A 13 -2.56 1.50 -17.94
N ARG A 14 -3.77 1.59 -17.35
CA ARG A 14 -4.10 0.98 -16.05
C ARG A 14 -4.14 -0.54 -16.11
N ASP A 15 -4.42 -1.11 -17.28
CA ASP A 15 -4.54 -2.56 -17.49
C ASP A 15 -3.25 -3.20 -18.05
N GLY A 16 -2.09 -2.52 -17.93
CA GLY A 16 -0.77 -3.12 -18.22
C GLY A 16 -0.40 -3.23 -19.71
N GLY A 17 -1.09 -2.50 -20.60
CA GLY A 17 -0.72 -2.44 -22.01
C GLY A 17 0.58 -1.67 -22.26
N ASN A 18 1.45 -2.20 -23.14
CA ASN A 18 2.70 -1.55 -23.52
C ASN A 18 2.42 -0.27 -24.34
N PRO A 19 2.96 0.92 -23.99
CA PRO A 19 2.66 2.15 -24.71
C PRO A 19 3.13 2.09 -26.18
N PRO A 20 2.42 2.75 -27.12
CA PRO A 20 2.76 2.70 -28.53
C PRO A 20 4.14 3.33 -28.79
N ALA A 21 5.02 2.54 -29.41
CA ALA A 21 6.38 2.90 -29.78
C ALA A 21 6.37 3.97 -30.89
N GLY A 22 6.31 5.25 -30.53
CA GLY A 22 6.43 6.29 -31.56
C GLY A 22 6.39 7.76 -31.12
N ARG A 23 5.86 8.10 -29.94
CA ARG A 23 5.64 9.52 -29.59
C ARG A 23 6.07 10.00 -28.21
N TRP A 24 6.75 9.15 -27.44
CA TRP A 24 7.30 9.52 -26.11
C TRP A 24 8.71 10.12 -26.18
N ARG A 25 9.45 9.90 -27.27
CA ARG A 25 10.78 10.50 -27.46
C ARG A 25 10.74 12.03 -27.45
N PHE A 26 9.68 12.65 -27.95
CA PHE A 26 9.58 14.11 -28.08
C PHE A 26 9.10 14.83 -26.81
N VAL A 27 8.37 14.15 -25.93
CA VAL A 27 7.89 14.74 -24.65
C VAL A 27 9.01 14.77 -23.61
N CYS A 28 9.93 13.81 -23.63
CA CYS A 28 11.12 13.84 -22.76
C CYS A 28 12.26 14.72 -23.31
N LEU A 29 12.43 14.81 -24.64
CA LEU A 29 13.49 15.65 -25.25
C LEU A 29 13.20 17.16 -25.17
N THR A 30 11.93 17.57 -25.13
CA THR A 30 11.56 18.99 -25.03
C THR A 30 11.67 19.55 -23.62
N LEU A 31 11.52 18.71 -22.58
CA LEU A 31 11.82 19.08 -21.18
C LEU A 31 13.33 19.11 -20.86
N ALA A 32 14.16 18.47 -21.69
CA ALA A 32 15.62 18.41 -21.49
C ALA A 32 16.42 19.48 -22.27
N LEU A 33 15.80 20.26 -23.16
CA LEU A 33 16.51 21.21 -24.05
C LEU A 33 16.49 22.68 -23.57
N LEU A 34 15.91 22.98 -22.39
CA LEU A 34 15.91 24.32 -21.77
C LEU A 34 16.95 24.47 -20.63
N ALA A 35 18.07 23.75 -20.74
CA ALA A 35 19.25 23.93 -19.89
C ALA A 35 20.53 23.43 -20.59
N LEU A 36 21.18 24.29 -21.36
CA LEU A 36 22.60 24.17 -21.72
C LEU A 36 23.19 25.58 -21.56
N PRO A 37 24.48 25.78 -21.19
CA PRO A 37 25.59 24.87 -21.48
C PRO A 37 26.66 24.76 -20.37
N GLY A 38 27.53 23.76 -20.50
CA GLY A 38 28.86 23.81 -19.88
C GLY A 38 29.27 22.50 -19.21
N ILE A 39 30.12 21.73 -19.89
CA ILE A 39 31.46 21.33 -19.44
C ILE A 39 31.95 20.20 -20.35
N LEU A 40 32.98 20.54 -21.11
CA LEU A 40 33.95 19.64 -21.71
C LEU A 40 34.85 19.10 -20.59
N VAL A 41 34.80 17.81 -20.28
CA VAL A 41 35.97 17.02 -19.86
C VAL A 41 35.77 15.59 -20.37
N ALA A 42 36.64 15.18 -21.28
CA ALA A 42 36.86 13.78 -21.61
C ALA A 42 37.82 13.20 -20.57
N GLU A 43 37.48 12.07 -19.95
CA GLU A 43 38.50 11.26 -19.28
C GLU A 43 38.20 9.76 -19.36
N SER A 44 39.04 9.10 -20.17
CA SER A 44 39.60 7.77 -20.01
C SER A 44 38.69 6.63 -19.52
N ALA A 45 38.27 5.82 -20.49
CA ALA A 45 37.91 4.43 -20.29
C ALA A 45 39.12 3.63 -19.76
N LYS A 46 39.15 3.35 -18.45
CA LYS A 46 39.99 2.29 -17.89
C LYS A 46 39.15 1.01 -17.78
N LYS A 47 39.20 0.19 -18.84
CA LYS A 47 38.76 -1.21 -18.81
C LYS A 47 39.75 -1.99 -17.94
N GLY A 48 39.46 -2.03 -16.64
CA GLY A 48 40.18 -2.81 -15.65
C GLY A 48 39.50 -4.15 -15.43
N THR A 49 40.15 -5.19 -15.94
CA THR A 49 39.92 -6.61 -15.68
C THR A 49 39.58 -6.88 -14.21
N GLY A 50 38.46 -7.57 -13.97
CA GLY A 50 38.09 -8.04 -12.65
C GLY A 50 39.07 -9.07 -12.11
N PRO A 51 39.28 -9.04 -10.79
CA PRO A 51 39.16 -10.23 -9.98
C PRO A 51 37.84 -10.12 -9.20
N GLU A 52 37.00 -11.13 -9.40
CA GLU A 52 36.12 -11.73 -8.40
C GLU A 52 36.10 -10.97 -7.07
N SER A 53 35.18 -10.01 -6.96
CA SER A 53 34.88 -9.36 -5.69
C SER A 53 34.19 -10.41 -4.83
N ALA A 54 34.98 -11.05 -3.98
CA ALA A 54 34.50 -11.75 -2.80
C ALA A 54 33.38 -10.90 -2.19
N GLY A 55 32.18 -11.49 -2.08
CA GLY A 55 31.00 -10.83 -1.55
C GLY A 55 31.30 -10.27 -0.17
N GLN A 56 31.71 -9.01 -0.12
CA GLN A 56 31.65 -8.21 1.06
C GLN A 56 30.16 -7.94 1.23
N THR A 57 29.49 -8.77 2.01
CA THR A 57 28.29 -8.34 2.71
C THR A 57 28.71 -7.19 3.58
N GLU A 58 28.66 -5.99 3.01
CA GLU A 58 28.57 -4.75 3.75
C GLU A 58 27.25 -4.82 4.53
N THR A 59 27.24 -5.53 5.67
CA THR A 59 26.23 -5.32 6.70
C THR A 59 26.55 -4.00 7.41
N GLY A 60 26.58 -2.91 6.62
CA GLY A 60 26.61 -1.53 7.06
C GLY A 60 25.20 -0.95 7.13
N GLN A 61 24.18 -1.80 7.21
CA GLN A 61 22.82 -1.36 7.49
C GLN A 61 22.71 -1.18 9.00
N SER A 62 22.61 0.08 9.44
CA SER A 62 22.08 0.41 10.76
C SER A 62 20.70 -0.25 10.86
N SER A 63 20.66 -1.45 11.44
CA SER A 63 19.43 -2.20 11.62
C SER A 63 18.67 -1.50 12.73
N ALA A 64 17.60 -0.78 12.35
CA ALA A 64 16.66 -0.27 13.34
C ALA A 64 16.26 -1.44 14.26
N PRO A 65 16.22 -1.24 15.59
CA PRO A 65 15.86 -2.30 16.51
C PRO A 65 14.50 -2.88 16.09
N HIS A 66 14.43 -4.21 16.00
CA HIS A 66 13.23 -4.92 15.57
C HIS A 66 12.02 -4.48 16.43
N TRP A 67 10.87 -4.23 15.81
CA TRP A 67 9.68 -3.63 16.44
C TRP A 67 9.26 -4.33 17.75
N ALA A 68 9.43 -5.64 17.84
CA ALA A 68 9.08 -6.43 19.02
C ALA A 68 9.94 -6.15 20.26
N PHE A 69 11.11 -5.52 20.12
CA PHE A 69 12.01 -5.17 21.21
C PHE A 69 11.98 -3.68 21.57
N GLN A 70 11.09 -2.91 20.95
CA GLN A 70 10.89 -1.51 21.29
C GLN A 70 9.94 -1.40 22.49
N PRO A 71 10.16 -0.42 23.40
CA PRO A 71 9.27 -0.18 24.52
C PRO A 71 7.87 0.19 24.04
N VAL A 72 6.84 -0.29 24.75
CA VAL A 72 5.44 0.03 24.45
C VAL A 72 5.08 1.38 25.09
N GLU A 73 4.74 2.36 24.26
CA GLU A 73 4.24 3.65 24.71
C GLU A 73 2.69 3.70 24.65
N ARG A 74 2.07 4.45 25.55
CA ARG A 74 0.61 4.65 25.60
C ARG A 74 0.27 6.07 25.13
N PRO A 75 0.05 6.29 23.82
CA PRO A 75 -0.31 7.61 23.31
C PRO A 75 -1.69 8.06 23.84
N PRO A 76 -1.95 9.37 23.91
CA PRO A 76 -3.27 9.87 24.25
C PRO A 76 -4.28 9.47 23.17
N VAL A 77 -5.50 9.15 23.59
CA VAL A 77 -6.59 8.80 22.69
C VAL A 77 -7.01 10.07 21.92
N PRO A 78 -7.07 10.03 20.57
CA PRO A 78 -7.41 11.20 19.78
C PRO A 78 -8.89 11.57 19.95
N ALA A 79 -9.18 12.86 19.90
CA ALA A 79 -10.56 13.35 19.80
C ALA A 79 -11.10 13.10 18.38
N VAL A 80 -12.31 12.56 18.30
CA VAL A 80 -13.04 12.29 17.04
C VAL A 80 -14.41 12.94 17.10
N ARG A 81 -14.99 13.23 15.93
CA ARG A 81 -16.32 13.84 15.81
C ARG A 81 -17.43 12.81 15.99
N HIS A 82 -17.24 11.62 15.43
CA HIS A 82 -18.22 10.52 15.44
C HIS A 82 -17.97 9.56 16.61
N LEU A 83 -18.26 10.02 17.84
CA LEU A 83 -18.10 9.21 19.05
C LEU A 83 -19.02 7.98 19.09
N ASP A 84 -20.15 8.02 18.37
CA ASP A 84 -21.08 6.91 18.18
C ASP A 84 -20.45 5.70 17.47
N GLN A 85 -19.40 5.93 16.70
CA GLN A 85 -18.65 4.89 15.98
C GLN A 85 -17.51 4.27 16.81
N VAL A 86 -17.24 4.80 18.02
CA VAL A 86 -16.13 4.37 18.87
C VAL A 86 -16.67 3.45 19.97
N GLN A 87 -16.41 2.15 19.86
CA GLN A 87 -16.78 1.17 20.89
C GLN A 87 -15.66 1.00 21.93
N THR A 88 -14.41 1.08 21.46
CA THR A 88 -13.21 0.98 22.28
C THR A 88 -12.30 2.18 22.04
N PRO A 89 -11.41 2.54 23.00
CA PRO A 89 -10.44 3.63 22.80
C PRO A 89 -9.51 3.44 21.59
N ILE A 90 -9.33 2.20 21.12
CA ILE A 90 -8.52 1.87 19.95
C ILE A 90 -9.22 2.30 18.66
N ASP A 91 -10.55 2.18 18.60
CA ASP A 91 -11.34 2.56 17.42
C ASP A 91 -11.23 4.06 17.14
N ALA A 92 -11.04 4.88 18.18
CA ALA A 92 -10.83 6.32 18.02
C ALA A 92 -9.63 6.65 17.13
N PHE A 93 -8.55 5.85 17.15
CA PHE A 93 -7.40 6.05 16.28
C PHE A 93 -7.74 5.76 14.81
N ILE A 94 -8.59 4.78 14.55
CA ILE A 94 -9.05 4.43 13.20
C ILE A 94 -10.02 5.50 12.69
N VAL A 95 -11.03 5.83 13.50
CA VAL A 95 -12.04 6.85 13.18
C VAL A 95 -11.37 8.20 12.93
N HIS A 96 -10.39 8.60 13.75
CA HIS A 96 -9.64 9.85 13.55
C HIS A 96 -9.00 9.92 12.16
N ARG A 97 -8.38 8.83 11.69
CA ARG A 97 -7.78 8.78 10.35
C ARG A 97 -8.82 8.73 9.24
N LEU A 98 -9.94 8.04 9.44
CA LEU A 98 -11.03 7.97 8.47
C LEU A 98 -11.70 9.35 8.31
N GLU A 99 -11.97 10.04 9.40
CA GLU A 99 -12.53 11.40 9.40
C GLU A 99 -11.63 12.38 8.64
N ALA A 100 -10.32 12.33 8.87
CA ALA A 100 -9.35 13.14 8.13
C ALA A 100 -9.34 12.84 6.62
N ALA A 101 -9.68 11.61 6.23
CA ALA A 101 -9.83 11.18 4.85
C ALA A 101 -11.25 11.36 4.28
N GLY A 102 -12.21 11.85 5.06
CA GLY A 102 -13.62 11.96 4.66
C GLY A 102 -14.32 10.61 4.48
N LEU A 103 -13.85 9.57 5.16
CA LEU A 103 -14.40 8.21 5.14
C LEU A 103 -15.08 7.88 6.48
N SER A 104 -15.92 6.84 6.48
CA SER A 104 -16.57 6.29 7.68
C SER A 104 -16.22 4.82 7.87
N LEU A 105 -16.51 4.27 9.05
CA LEU A 105 -16.42 2.82 9.26
C LEU A 105 -17.37 2.06 8.33
N SER A 106 -16.95 0.86 7.95
CA SER A 106 -17.82 -0.10 7.26
C SER A 106 -18.89 -0.62 8.23
N PRO A 107 -20.09 -0.95 7.72
CA PRO A 107 -21.12 -1.56 8.56
C PRO A 107 -20.63 -2.90 9.14
N PRO A 108 -21.13 -3.29 10.32
CA PRO A 108 -20.84 -4.60 10.90
C PRO A 108 -21.16 -5.75 9.94
N ALA A 109 -20.32 -6.77 9.95
CA ALA A 109 -20.59 -7.98 9.18
C ALA A 109 -21.80 -8.72 9.76
N SER A 110 -22.59 -9.36 8.91
CA SER A 110 -23.66 -10.24 9.35
C SER A 110 -23.11 -11.46 10.10
N TRP A 111 -23.87 -11.99 11.06
CA TRP A 111 -23.48 -13.19 11.81
C TRP A 111 -23.14 -14.37 10.92
N GLY A 112 -23.87 -14.58 9.81
CA GLY A 112 -23.53 -15.60 8.81
C GLY A 112 -22.17 -15.39 8.14
N THR A 113 -21.75 -14.13 7.96
CA THR A 113 -20.40 -13.82 7.44
C THR A 113 -19.33 -14.08 8.49
N LEU A 114 -19.62 -13.78 9.75
CA LEU A 114 -18.69 -13.97 10.87
C LEU A 114 -18.38 -15.45 11.10
N ILE A 115 -19.38 -16.32 11.18
CA ILE A 115 -19.15 -17.76 11.37
C ILE A 115 -18.34 -18.36 10.22
N ARG A 116 -18.64 -17.96 8.98
CA ARG A 116 -17.89 -18.43 7.82
C ARG A 116 -16.42 -18.05 7.92
N ARG A 117 -16.10 -16.78 8.23
CA ARG A 117 -14.72 -16.31 8.38
C ARG A 117 -14.01 -17.04 9.51
N LEU A 118 -14.65 -17.11 10.68
CA LEU A 118 -14.11 -17.78 11.85
C LEU A 118 -13.78 -19.26 11.58
N SER A 119 -14.68 -20.00 10.93
CA SER A 119 -14.45 -21.41 10.63
C SER A 119 -13.29 -21.62 9.65
N TYR A 120 -13.19 -20.77 8.61
CA TYR A 120 -12.04 -20.83 7.70
C TYR A 120 -10.73 -20.43 8.39
N ASP A 121 -10.73 -19.36 9.20
CA ASP A 121 -9.52 -18.86 9.85
C ASP A 121 -8.99 -19.85 10.89
N LEU A 122 -9.88 -20.47 11.67
CA LEU A 122 -9.48 -21.37 12.76
C LEU A 122 -9.23 -22.81 12.30
N ARG A 123 -10.02 -23.33 11.36
CA ARG A 123 -9.99 -24.75 10.96
C ARG A 123 -9.70 -24.98 9.48
N GLY A 124 -9.78 -23.95 8.64
CA GLY A 124 -9.64 -24.09 7.18
C GLY A 124 -10.82 -24.77 6.49
N LEU A 125 -11.91 -25.04 7.21
CA LEU A 125 -13.10 -25.76 6.70
C LEU A 125 -14.35 -24.87 6.90
N PRO A 126 -15.34 -24.96 5.99
CA PRO A 126 -16.62 -24.26 6.20
C PRO A 126 -17.33 -24.79 7.45
N ALA A 127 -18.17 -23.95 8.07
CA ALA A 127 -19.09 -24.37 9.13
C ALA A 127 -20.12 -25.37 8.58
N THR A 128 -20.54 -26.34 9.39
CA THR A 128 -21.68 -27.18 9.01
C THR A 128 -22.99 -26.38 9.12
N PRO A 129 -24.08 -26.83 8.48
CA PRO A 129 -25.39 -26.20 8.63
C PRO A 129 -25.82 -26.11 10.10
N GLU A 130 -25.63 -27.17 10.87
CA GLU A 130 -26.01 -27.23 12.29
C GLU A 130 -25.18 -26.27 13.16
N GLU A 131 -23.88 -26.12 12.87
CA GLU A 131 -23.02 -25.13 13.54
C GLU A 131 -23.47 -23.70 13.22
N THR A 132 -23.84 -23.45 11.96
CA THR A 132 -24.32 -22.15 11.50
C THR A 132 -25.63 -21.80 12.19
N ASP A 133 -26.59 -22.72 12.21
CA ASP A 133 -27.90 -22.50 12.83
C ASP A 133 -27.77 -22.22 14.34
N ARG A 134 -26.92 -22.98 15.04
CA ARG A 134 -26.65 -22.74 16.46
C ARG A 134 -26.03 -21.37 16.70
N PHE A 135 -25.02 -20.99 15.91
CA PHE A 135 -24.36 -19.70 16.04
C PHE A 135 -25.31 -18.52 15.74
N LEU A 136 -26.18 -18.67 14.74
CA LEU A 136 -27.20 -17.66 14.41
C LEU A 136 -28.28 -17.53 15.49
N ALA A 137 -28.58 -18.61 16.21
CA ALA A 137 -29.52 -18.59 17.34
C ALA A 137 -28.93 -17.91 18.58
N ASP A 138 -27.62 -18.09 18.83
CA ASP A 138 -26.93 -17.47 19.97
C ASP A 138 -26.63 -15.98 19.75
N GLY A 139 -26.45 -15.56 18.49
CA GLY A 139 -26.08 -14.20 18.10
C GLY A 139 -27.25 -13.22 17.94
N GLN A 140 -28.40 -13.45 18.57
CA GLN A 140 -29.56 -12.53 18.52
C GLN A 140 -29.55 -11.49 19.63
#